data_AF-A0A6B1EG43-F1
#
_entry.id   AF-A0A6B1EG43-F1
#
_cell.length_a   1.000
_cell.length_b   1.000
_cell.length_c   1.000
_cell.angle_alpha   90.00
_cell.angle_beta   90.00
_cell.angle_gamma   90.00
#
_symmetry.space_group_name_H-M   'P 1'
#
loop_
_entity.id
_entity.type
_entity.pdbx_description
1 polymer ?
#
loop_
_entity_poly.entity_id
_entity_poly.type
_entity_poly.pdbx_seq_one_letter_code
_entity_poly.pdbx_strand_id
1 'polypeptide(L)'
;MTNIACLGWGSLIWDPRNLPIQRYWFNDGPLVPVEFARQSADGRITLVISPATRPVRSLWALMDGDSLEDAIKQLQQREGTKNPDHIGSWSRGQQPPDEIPELNEWARAINVDSVIWTKLPPNFNDGDNGKPRVEDVLRYLRKLTGTARDAAEKYIRRAPRQIDTAYRRRIEAELQWLPKAGDK
;
A
#
# COMPACT_ATOMS: atom_id res chain seq x y z
N MET A 1 -9.00 26.13 -1.90
CA MET A 1 -9.07 24.76 -1.37
C MET A 1 -8.05 23.94 -2.14
N THR A 2 -7.18 23.25 -1.41
CA THR A 2 -6.17 22.36 -1.96
C THR A 2 -6.78 20.97 -2.11
N ASN A 3 -6.76 20.41 -3.32
CA ASN A 3 -7.19 19.04 -3.53
C ASN A 3 -6.05 18.08 -3.18
N ILE A 4 -6.25 17.22 -2.17
CA ILE A 4 -5.25 16.27 -1.73
C ILE A 4 -5.74 14.84 -1.99
N ALA A 5 -4.96 14.06 -2.73
CA ALA A 5 -5.22 12.64 -2.94
C ALA A 5 -4.37 11.78 -1.99
N CYS A 6 -4.97 10.73 -1.43
CA CYS A 6 -4.26 9.66 -0.75
C CYS A 6 -4.22 8.42 -1.63
N LEU A 7 -3.02 7.92 -1.97
CA LEU A 7 -2.85 6.66 -2.69
C LEU A 7 -2.95 5.46 -1.74
N GLY A 8 -3.47 4.35 -2.25
CA GLY A 8 -3.62 3.10 -1.52
C GLY A 8 -3.47 1.88 -2.40
N TRP A 9 -2.93 0.81 -1.82
CA TRP A 9 -2.79 -0.51 -2.46
C TRP A 9 -2.99 -1.67 -1.48
N GLY A 10 -3.28 -1.40 -0.20
CA GLY A 10 -3.39 -2.42 0.84
C GLY A 10 -4.51 -2.10 1.83
N SER A 11 -4.19 -2.16 3.13
CA SER A 11 -5.19 -2.03 4.20
C SER A 11 -5.97 -0.71 4.22
N LEU A 12 -5.45 0.36 3.62
CA LEU A 12 -6.17 1.63 3.54
C LEU A 12 -7.51 1.50 2.79
N ILE A 13 -7.58 0.62 1.78
CA ILE A 13 -8.80 0.43 0.98
C ILE A 13 -9.92 -0.24 1.79
N TRP A 14 -9.62 -1.34 2.47
CA TRP A 14 -10.64 -2.16 3.15
C TRP A 14 -10.75 -1.91 4.65
N ASP A 15 -9.83 -1.13 5.23
CA ASP A 15 -9.82 -0.72 6.64
C ASP A 15 -9.25 0.71 6.78
N PRO A 16 -9.93 1.76 6.29
CA PRO A 16 -9.44 3.13 6.39
C PRO A 16 -9.35 3.64 7.84
N ARG A 17 -9.99 2.98 8.81
CA ARG A 17 -10.12 3.42 10.21
C ARG A 17 -10.57 4.89 10.28
N ASN A 18 -9.79 5.75 10.92
CA ASN A 18 -10.09 7.17 11.11
C ASN A 18 -9.45 8.08 10.05
N LEU A 19 -8.95 7.53 8.92
CA LEU A 19 -8.40 8.36 7.85
C LEU A 19 -9.54 9.18 7.21
N PRO A 20 -9.49 10.53 7.22
CA PRO A 20 -10.58 11.36 6.74
C PRO A 20 -10.49 11.53 5.22
N ILE A 21 -11.05 10.55 4.52
CA ILE A 21 -11.20 10.53 3.06
C ILE A 21 -12.68 10.64 2.69
N GLN A 22 -12.96 11.09 1.47
CA GLN A 22 -14.29 11.19 0.86
C GLN A 22 -14.92 9.82 0.52
N ARG A 23 -14.82 8.86 1.45
CA ARG A 23 -15.39 7.50 1.53
C ARG A 23 -15.48 6.69 0.23
N TYR A 24 -14.70 7.04 -0.78
CA TYR A 24 -14.69 6.41 -2.09
C TYR A 24 -13.25 6.27 -2.59
N TRP A 25 -12.90 5.06 -3.03
CA TRP A 25 -11.62 4.75 -3.65
C TRP A 25 -11.82 4.61 -5.16
N PHE A 26 -11.15 5.46 -5.91
CA PHE A 26 -11.04 5.38 -7.36
C PHE A 26 -9.96 4.35 -7.74
N ASN A 27 -10.14 3.70 -8.88
CA ASN A 27 -9.33 2.55 -9.32
C ASN A 27 -8.28 2.88 -10.39
N ASP A 28 -8.20 4.15 -10.79
CA ASP A 28 -7.39 4.67 -11.89
C ASP A 28 -6.20 5.52 -11.42
N GLY A 29 -5.59 5.16 -10.28
CA GLY A 29 -4.41 5.84 -9.72
C GLY A 29 -3.17 5.77 -10.61
N PRO A 30 -2.04 6.36 -10.20
CA PRO A 30 -0.78 6.16 -10.90
C PRO A 30 -0.29 4.70 -10.75
N LEU A 31 0.63 4.28 -11.61
CA LEU A 31 1.31 2.99 -11.46
C LEU A 31 2.33 3.09 -10.31
N VAL A 32 2.34 2.08 -9.42
CA VAL A 32 3.25 2.01 -8.27
C VAL A 32 3.90 0.62 -8.20
N PRO A 33 5.23 0.53 -7.95
CA PRO A 33 5.92 -0.74 -7.80
C PRO A 33 5.77 -1.22 -6.36
N VAL A 34 4.74 -2.02 -6.07
CA VAL A 34 4.48 -2.56 -4.72
C VAL A 34 4.59 -4.07 -4.67
N GLU A 35 5.02 -4.60 -3.52
CA GLU A 35 5.10 -6.05 -3.32
C GLU A 35 4.90 -6.43 -1.84
N PHE A 36 4.51 -7.69 -1.60
CA PHE A 36 4.39 -8.32 -0.29
C PHE A 36 5.77 -8.51 0.36
N ALA A 37 6.36 -7.41 0.83
CA ALA A 37 7.76 -7.33 1.23
C ALA A 37 7.97 -6.71 2.62
N ARG A 38 6.90 -6.55 3.41
CA ARG A 38 6.97 -6.04 4.79
C ARG A 38 6.27 -6.98 5.77
N GLN A 39 7.00 -7.44 6.78
CA GLN A 39 6.45 -8.18 7.91
C GLN A 39 6.02 -7.21 9.04
N SER A 40 4.73 -7.18 9.33
CA SER A 40 4.18 -6.39 10.45
C SER A 40 4.48 -7.06 11.80
N ALA A 41 4.33 -6.29 12.89
CA ALA A 41 4.56 -6.79 14.24
C ALA A 41 3.65 -7.95 14.65
N ASP A 42 2.45 -8.04 14.06
CA ASP A 42 1.49 -9.14 14.24
C ASP A 42 1.67 -10.28 13.23
N GLY A 43 2.77 -10.29 12.48
CA GLY A 43 3.17 -11.41 11.61
C GLY A 43 2.52 -11.44 10.23
N ARG A 44 1.77 -10.40 9.83
CA ARG A 44 1.24 -10.31 8.46
C ARG A 44 2.35 -9.91 7.49
N ILE A 45 2.27 -10.43 6.27
CA ILE A 45 3.04 -9.89 5.15
C ILE A 45 2.17 -8.86 4.43
N THR A 46 2.69 -7.64 4.32
CA THR A 46 1.98 -6.46 3.85
C THR A 46 2.67 -5.83 2.64
N LEU A 47 1.90 -5.06 1.88
CA LEU A 47 2.35 -4.44 0.63
C LEU A 47 3.08 -3.12 0.89
N VAL A 48 4.28 -2.98 0.32
CA VAL A 48 5.11 -1.77 0.38
C VAL A 48 5.75 -1.49 -0.96
N ILE A 49 6.24 -0.27 -1.16
CA ILE A 49 7.01 0.10 -2.36
C ILE A 49 8.28 -0.76 -2.44
N SER A 50 8.45 -1.40 -3.60
CA SER A 50 9.56 -2.28 -3.95
C SER A 50 10.01 -1.98 -5.39
N PRO A 51 10.99 -1.06 -5.58
CA PRO A 51 11.34 -0.50 -6.89
C PRO A 51 11.73 -1.52 -7.99
N ALA A 52 12.18 -2.71 -7.60
CA ALA A 52 12.57 -3.78 -8.53
C ALA A 52 11.39 -4.58 -9.10
N THR A 53 10.15 -4.21 -8.78
CA THR A 53 8.94 -4.97 -9.14
C THR A 53 8.15 -4.30 -10.26
N ARG A 54 7.37 -5.10 -11.00
CA ARG A 54 6.50 -4.58 -12.04
C ARG A 54 5.44 -3.65 -11.41
N PRO A 55 5.31 -2.39 -11.85
CA PRO A 55 4.30 -1.48 -11.33
C PRO A 55 2.88 -1.99 -11.58
N VAL A 56 1.99 -1.72 -10.63
CA VAL A 56 0.55 -2.02 -10.69
C VAL A 56 -0.26 -0.75 -10.45
N ARG A 57 -1.51 -0.73 -10.90
CA ARG A 57 -2.42 0.42 -10.76
C ARG A 57 -2.81 0.60 -9.30
N SER A 58 -2.40 1.69 -8.68
CA SER A 58 -2.85 2.05 -7.33
C SER A 58 -4.32 2.50 -7.32
N LEU A 59 -4.93 2.47 -6.13
CA LEU A 59 -6.19 3.15 -5.86
C LEU A 59 -5.89 4.51 -5.23
N TRP A 60 -6.87 5.40 -5.26
CA TRP A 60 -6.75 6.69 -4.60
C TRP A 60 -8.08 7.20 -4.05
N ALA A 61 -8.03 8.06 -3.05
CA ALA A 61 -9.20 8.73 -2.48
C ALA A 61 -8.86 10.21 -2.21
N LEU A 62 -9.87 11.09 -2.29
CA LEU A 62 -9.71 12.48 -1.87
C LEU A 62 -9.73 12.57 -0.34
N MET A 63 -8.85 13.39 0.23
CA MET A 63 -8.89 13.75 1.65
C MET A 63 -10.03 14.75 1.90
N ASP A 64 -10.61 14.73 3.11
CA ASP A 64 -11.62 15.70 3.54
C ASP A 64 -11.01 17.06 3.96
N GLY A 65 -9.70 17.12 4.15
CA GLY A 65 -8.96 18.34 4.51
C GLY A 65 -8.17 18.96 3.35
N ASP A 66 -7.82 20.24 3.48
CA ASP A 66 -7.10 21.03 2.47
C ASP A 66 -5.67 21.42 2.89
N SER A 67 -5.20 20.88 4.03
CA SER A 67 -3.85 21.06 4.56
C SER A 67 -3.00 19.81 4.33
N LEU A 68 -1.92 19.94 3.56
CA LEU A 68 -1.00 18.83 3.30
C LEU A 68 -0.34 18.33 4.59
N GLU A 69 0.03 19.23 5.49
CA GLU A 69 0.63 18.87 6.77
C GLU A 69 -0.32 18.01 7.62
N ASP A 70 -1.59 18.40 7.69
CA ASP A 70 -2.59 17.65 8.44
C ASP A 70 -2.91 16.31 7.78
N ALA A 71 -2.96 16.27 6.44
CA ALA A 71 -3.16 15.03 5.69
C ALA A 71 -2.02 14.02 5.94
N ILE A 72 -0.77 14.50 5.97
CA ILE A 72 0.40 13.68 6.34
C ILE A 72 0.25 13.16 7.77
N LYS A 73 -0.07 14.02 8.74
CA LYS A 73 -0.27 13.63 10.16
C LYS A 73 -1.38 12.60 10.33
N GLN A 74 -2.49 12.75 9.62
CA GLN A 74 -3.61 11.82 9.64
C GLN A 74 -3.21 10.45 9.07
N LEU A 75 -2.46 10.43 7.98
CA LEU A 75 -1.95 9.18 7.42
C LEU A 75 -0.89 8.53 8.32
N GLN A 76 -0.01 9.31 8.96
CA GLN A 76 0.93 8.82 9.99
C GLN A 76 0.19 8.15 11.14
N GLN A 77 -0.85 8.80 11.68
CA GLN A 77 -1.67 8.26 12.75
C GLN A 77 -2.37 6.99 12.30
N ARG A 78 -2.90 6.96 11.06
CA ARG A 78 -3.49 5.76 10.47
C ARG A 78 -2.47 4.65 10.31
N GLU A 79 -1.22 4.91 10.00
CA GLU A 79 -0.20 3.85 9.86
C GLU A 79 0.46 3.48 11.19
N GLY A 80 0.22 4.25 12.25
CA GLY A 80 0.84 4.03 13.57
C GLY A 80 2.34 4.30 13.57
N THR A 81 2.81 5.18 12.69
CA THR A 81 4.23 5.55 12.57
C THR A 81 4.50 6.92 13.17
N LYS A 82 5.65 7.06 13.84
CA LYS A 82 6.17 8.37 14.31
C LYS A 82 7.22 8.95 13.37
N ASN A 83 7.73 8.17 12.42
CA ASN A 83 8.73 8.62 11.47
C ASN A 83 8.05 9.37 10.30
N PRO A 84 8.35 10.66 10.05
CA PRO A 84 7.87 11.39 8.88
C PRO A 84 8.27 10.76 7.55
N ASP A 85 9.43 10.12 7.46
CA ASP A 85 9.91 9.52 6.22
C ASP A 85 9.07 8.31 5.77
N HIS A 86 8.21 7.79 6.66
CA HIS A 86 7.28 6.71 6.34
C HIS A 86 6.02 7.19 5.62
N ILE A 87 5.84 8.49 5.41
CA ILE A 87 4.79 9.04 4.55
C ILE A 87 5.46 9.77 3.39
N GLY A 88 5.14 9.34 2.18
CA GLY A 88 5.51 10.07 0.98
C GLY A 88 4.53 11.21 0.74
N SER A 89 5.04 12.33 0.27
CA SER A 89 4.24 13.47 -0.17
C SER A 89 4.80 14.06 -1.44
N TRP A 90 3.92 14.66 -2.22
CA TRP A 90 4.24 15.41 -3.43
C TRP A 90 3.24 16.55 -3.58
N SER A 91 3.70 17.68 -4.11
CA SER A 91 2.86 18.82 -4.49
C SER A 91 3.16 19.25 -5.92
N ARG A 92 2.13 19.79 -6.58
CA ARG A 92 2.23 20.34 -7.93
C ARG A 92 3.41 21.31 -8.05
N GLY A 93 4.26 21.07 -9.06
CA GLY A 93 5.49 21.83 -9.28
C GLY A 93 6.75 21.18 -8.70
N GLN A 94 6.62 20.14 -7.88
CA GLN A 94 7.74 19.31 -7.46
C GLN A 94 8.06 18.23 -8.50
N GLN A 95 9.30 17.75 -8.49
CA GLN A 95 9.70 16.57 -9.24
C GLN A 95 8.96 15.33 -8.67
N PRO A 96 8.43 14.43 -9.51
CA PRO A 96 7.82 13.21 -9.02
C PRO A 96 8.90 12.33 -8.36
N PRO A 97 8.53 11.49 -7.39
CA PRO A 97 9.45 10.50 -6.84
C PRO A 97 9.84 9.49 -7.91
N ASP A 98 11.08 9.00 -7.89
CA ASP A 98 11.60 8.04 -8.88
C ASP A 98 10.76 6.76 -8.94
N GLU A 99 10.13 6.37 -7.82
CA GLU A 99 9.28 5.18 -7.75
C GLU A 99 7.91 5.36 -8.40
N ILE A 100 7.45 6.60 -8.64
CA ILE A 100 6.14 6.92 -9.24
C ILE A 100 6.34 8.01 -10.32
N PRO A 101 7.01 7.69 -11.45
CA PRO A 101 7.42 8.69 -12.43
C PRO A 101 6.22 9.42 -13.09
N GLU A 102 5.08 8.75 -13.23
CA GLU A 102 3.85 9.30 -13.84
C GLU A 102 2.99 10.15 -12.88
N LEU A 103 3.47 10.39 -11.65
CA LEU A 103 2.69 11.07 -10.61
C LEU A 103 2.25 12.48 -11.05
N ASN A 104 3.13 13.21 -11.73
CA ASN A 104 2.88 14.58 -12.18
C ASN A 104 1.76 14.63 -13.21
N GLU A 105 1.84 13.82 -14.27
CA GLU A 105 0.87 13.76 -15.35
C GLU A 105 -0.49 13.28 -14.83
N TRP A 106 -0.48 12.24 -14.00
CA TRP A 106 -1.69 11.72 -13.38
C TRP A 106 -2.38 12.77 -12.50
N ALA A 107 -1.66 13.41 -11.58
CA ALA A 107 -2.24 14.40 -10.68
C ALA A 107 -2.81 15.62 -11.43
N ARG A 108 -2.18 16.02 -12.55
CA ARG A 108 -2.72 17.08 -13.42
C ARG A 108 -4.00 16.65 -14.12
N ALA A 109 -4.08 15.41 -14.59
CA ALA A 109 -5.25 14.89 -15.30
C ALA A 109 -6.51 14.85 -14.41
N ILE A 110 -6.34 14.56 -13.12
CA ILE A 110 -7.45 14.50 -12.15
C ILE A 110 -7.60 15.77 -11.29
N ASN A 111 -6.86 16.84 -11.64
CA ASN A 111 -6.87 18.14 -10.95
C ASN A 111 -6.65 18.08 -9.43
N VAL A 112 -5.64 17.33 -9.01
CA VAL A 112 -5.15 17.27 -7.62
C VAL A 112 -3.92 18.16 -7.45
N ASP A 113 -3.80 18.80 -6.29
CA ASP A 113 -2.72 19.74 -5.96
C ASP A 113 -1.59 19.06 -5.19
N SER A 114 -1.92 18.10 -4.32
CA SER A 114 -0.96 17.31 -3.55
C SER A 114 -1.35 15.84 -3.45
N VAL A 115 -0.37 14.97 -3.31
CA VAL A 115 -0.56 13.52 -3.18
C VAL A 115 0.21 13.02 -1.96
N ILE A 116 -0.41 12.15 -1.17
CA ILE A 116 0.22 11.46 -0.03
C ILE A 116 0.07 9.95 -0.17
N TRP A 117 1.02 9.20 0.38
CA TRP A 117 0.97 7.74 0.40
C TRP A 117 1.81 7.15 1.52
N THR A 118 1.51 5.90 1.88
CA THR A 118 2.31 5.15 2.84
C THR A 118 3.66 4.76 2.23
N LYS A 119 4.76 5.17 2.85
CA LYS A 119 6.16 4.89 2.45
C LYS A 119 6.90 4.08 3.53
N LEU A 120 6.21 3.11 4.14
CA LEU A 120 6.86 2.17 5.06
C LEU A 120 7.90 1.33 4.30
N PRO A 121 9.14 1.19 4.80
CA PRO A 121 10.16 0.43 4.10
C PRO A 121 9.83 -1.08 4.09
N PRO A 122 10.38 -1.84 3.13
CA PRO A 122 10.40 -3.29 3.26
C PRO A 122 11.13 -3.70 4.54
N ASN A 123 10.64 -4.77 5.14
CA ASN A 123 11.32 -5.45 6.24
C ASN A 123 10.91 -6.93 6.22
N PHE A 124 11.84 -7.79 6.59
CA PHE A 124 11.55 -9.20 6.72
C PHE A 124 12.60 -9.82 7.64
N ASN A 125 12.15 -10.41 8.73
CA ASN A 125 13.06 -10.84 9.80
C ASN A 125 14.03 -11.93 9.30
N ASP A 126 13.59 -12.78 8.37
CA ASP A 126 14.37 -13.90 7.82
C ASP A 126 14.99 -13.59 6.43
N GLY A 127 15.08 -12.31 6.04
CA GLY A 127 15.41 -11.90 4.66
C GLY A 127 16.77 -11.21 4.52
N ASP A 128 17.39 -11.32 3.35
CA ASP A 128 18.63 -10.62 3.04
C ASP A 128 18.39 -9.10 3.01
N ASN A 129 19.10 -8.36 3.88
CA ASN A 129 18.91 -6.92 4.10
C ASN A 129 17.44 -6.50 4.31
N GLY A 130 16.61 -7.38 4.88
CA GLY A 130 15.18 -7.12 5.11
C GLY A 130 14.30 -7.12 3.87
N LYS A 131 14.78 -7.61 2.71
CA LYS A 131 14.01 -7.77 1.48
C LYS A 131 13.80 -9.26 1.16
N PRO A 132 12.58 -9.80 1.29
CA PRO A 132 12.36 -11.22 1.08
C PRO A 132 12.25 -11.57 -0.41
N ARG A 133 12.74 -12.75 -0.79
CA ARG A 133 12.34 -13.39 -2.06
C ARG A 133 10.96 -14.04 -1.88
N VAL A 134 10.26 -14.31 -2.99
CA VAL A 134 8.94 -14.95 -2.93
C VAL A 134 8.96 -16.28 -2.17
N GLU A 135 10.05 -17.06 -2.29
CA GLU A 135 10.19 -18.34 -1.58
C GLU A 135 10.34 -18.16 -0.07
N ASP A 136 10.95 -17.06 0.39
CA ASP A 136 11.07 -16.76 1.82
C ASP A 136 9.70 -16.37 2.39
N VAL A 137 8.93 -15.56 1.65
CA VAL A 137 7.54 -15.23 1.99
C VAL A 137 6.69 -16.49 2.09
N LEU A 138 6.72 -17.37 1.09
CA LEU A 138 5.98 -18.63 1.09
C LEU A 138 6.40 -19.54 2.25
N ARG A 139 7.69 -19.69 2.51
CA ARG A 139 8.22 -20.47 3.63
C ARG A 139 7.72 -19.94 4.97
N TYR A 140 7.73 -18.63 5.14
CA TYR A 140 7.22 -17.97 6.35
C TYR A 140 5.71 -18.21 6.53
N LEU A 141 4.91 -17.92 5.50
CA LEU A 141 3.45 -18.06 5.55
C LEU A 141 3.01 -19.51 5.83
N ARG A 142 3.72 -20.51 5.30
CA ARG A 142 3.45 -21.93 5.58
C ARG A 142 3.68 -22.32 7.04
N LYS A 143 4.61 -21.65 7.73
CA LYS A 143 4.92 -21.89 9.15
C LYS A 143 3.91 -21.26 10.09
N LEU A 144 3.13 -20.27 9.63
CA LEU A 144 2.15 -19.61 10.48
C LEU A 144 1.03 -20.57 10.88
N THR A 145 0.63 -20.48 12.15
CA THR A 145 -0.50 -21.21 12.74
C THR A 145 -1.36 -20.27 13.58
N GLY A 146 -2.58 -20.69 13.90
CA GLY A 146 -3.51 -19.93 14.75
C GLY A 146 -3.76 -18.50 14.26
N THR A 147 -3.85 -17.57 15.20
CA THR A 147 -4.23 -16.17 14.95
C THR A 147 -3.30 -15.44 13.98
N ALA A 148 -2.01 -15.75 13.99
CA ALA A 148 -1.04 -15.15 13.07
C ALA A 148 -1.30 -15.57 11.62
N ARG A 149 -1.63 -16.85 11.39
CA ARG A 149 -2.03 -17.36 10.07
C ARG A 149 -3.31 -16.69 9.60
N ASP A 150 -4.32 -16.64 10.47
CA ASP A 150 -5.62 -16.05 10.15
C ASP A 150 -5.50 -14.57 9.77
N ALA A 151 -4.66 -13.82 10.50
CA ALA A 151 -4.40 -12.42 10.21
C ALA A 151 -3.67 -12.23 8.86
N ALA A 152 -2.65 -13.04 8.59
CA ALA A 152 -1.89 -13.00 7.33
C ALA A 152 -2.76 -13.35 6.13
N GLU A 153 -3.51 -14.46 6.23
CA GLU A 153 -4.45 -14.90 5.20
C GLU A 153 -5.51 -13.83 4.94
N LYS A 154 -6.12 -13.28 6.01
CA LYS A 154 -7.12 -12.20 5.88
C LYS A 154 -6.56 -10.99 5.14
N TYR A 155 -5.33 -10.57 5.45
CA TYR A 155 -4.71 -9.42 4.79
C TYR A 155 -4.52 -9.68 3.29
N ILE A 156 -3.95 -10.84 2.94
CA ILE A 156 -3.66 -11.21 1.55
C ILE A 156 -4.96 -11.33 0.73
N ARG A 157 -5.98 -12.01 1.29
CA ARG A 157 -7.28 -12.15 0.62
C ARG A 157 -7.98 -10.80 0.40
N ARG A 158 -7.84 -9.86 1.34
CA ARG A 158 -8.46 -8.53 1.28
C ARG A 158 -7.65 -7.51 0.49
N ALA A 159 -6.42 -7.80 0.09
CA ALA A 159 -5.67 -6.90 -0.78
C ALA A 159 -6.49 -6.62 -2.06
N PRO A 160 -6.64 -5.36 -2.50
CA PRO A 160 -7.50 -5.02 -3.64
C PRO A 160 -7.13 -5.83 -4.86
N ARG A 161 -8.12 -6.35 -5.60
CA ARG A 161 -7.87 -7.34 -6.68
C ARG A 161 -6.93 -6.82 -7.77
N GLN A 162 -6.97 -5.52 -8.07
CA GLN A 162 -6.10 -4.91 -9.08
C GLN A 162 -4.62 -4.84 -8.67
N ILE A 163 -4.32 -5.05 -7.39
CA ILE A 163 -2.95 -5.14 -6.88
C ILE A 163 -2.46 -6.57 -7.11
N ASP A 164 -2.22 -6.87 -8.38
CA ASP A 164 -1.84 -8.17 -8.90
C ASP A 164 -0.31 -8.26 -9.06
N THR A 165 0.36 -8.54 -7.94
CA THR A 165 1.82 -8.61 -7.85
C THR A 165 2.35 -10.04 -8.11
N ALA A 166 3.65 -10.16 -8.40
CA ALA A 166 4.27 -11.46 -8.61
C ALA A 166 4.16 -12.36 -7.37
N TYR A 167 4.36 -11.80 -6.17
CA TYR A 167 4.27 -12.62 -4.95
C TYR A 167 2.82 -12.98 -4.65
N ARG A 168 1.85 -12.10 -4.91
CA ARG A 168 0.43 -12.41 -4.75
C ARG A 168 0.05 -13.66 -5.53
N ARG A 169 0.37 -13.70 -6.83
CA ARG A 169 0.06 -14.85 -7.70
C ARG A 169 0.65 -16.14 -7.17
N ARG A 170 1.90 -16.10 -6.69
CA ARG A 170 2.57 -17.26 -6.09
C ARG A 170 1.91 -17.68 -4.77
N ILE A 171 1.58 -16.74 -3.89
CA ILE A 171 0.88 -17.02 -2.63
C ILE A 171 -0.49 -17.65 -2.90
N GLU A 172 -1.25 -17.08 -3.84
CA GLU A 172 -2.56 -17.59 -4.24
C GLU A 172 -2.49 -19.01 -4.80
N ALA A 173 -1.53 -19.29 -5.69
CA ALA A 173 -1.32 -20.62 -6.25
C ALA A 173 -0.93 -21.66 -5.18
N GLU A 174 -0.04 -21.30 -4.25
CA GLU A 174 0.58 -22.23 -3.30
C GLU A 174 -0.24 -22.45 -2.03
N LEU A 175 -0.95 -21.41 -1.55
CA LEU A 175 -1.68 -21.43 -0.27
C LEU A 175 -3.20 -21.37 -0.45
N GLN A 176 -3.69 -21.16 -1.67
CA GLN A 176 -5.12 -21.03 -1.98
C GLN A 176 -5.79 -19.85 -1.23
N TRP A 177 -4.99 -18.81 -0.95
CA TRP A 177 -5.42 -17.57 -0.28
C TRP A 177 -6.01 -16.56 -1.25
N LEU A 178 -7.04 -16.99 -1.98
CA LEU A 178 -7.74 -16.21 -3.01
C LEU A 178 -8.67 -15.12 -2.44
N PRO A 179 -8.93 -14.02 -3.18
CA PRO A 179 -9.96 -13.05 -2.81
C PRO A 179 -11.32 -13.73 -2.61
N LYS A 180 -12.10 -13.31 -1.61
CA LYS A 180 -13.46 -13.85 -1.44
C LYS A 180 -14.42 -13.13 -2.39
N ALA A 181 -15.53 -13.78 -2.73
CA ALA A 181 -16.60 -13.16 -3.50
C ALA A 181 -17.17 -11.97 -2.72
N GLY A 182 -17.24 -10.79 -3.35
CA GLY A 182 -17.74 -9.56 -2.74
C GLY A 182 -16.68 -8.62 -2.16
N ASP A 183 -15.41 -9.02 -2.09
CA ASP A 183 -14.29 -8.11 -1.83
C ASP A 183 -14.08 -7.25 -3.11
N LYS A 184 -14.71 -6.06 -3.12
CA LYS A 184 -14.53 -5.02 -4.15
C LYS A 184 -13.20 -4.30 -3.92
#